data_AF-A0A7W8SJB2-F1
#
_entry.id   AF-A0A7W8SJB2-F1
#
_cell.length_a   1.000
_cell.length_b   1.000
_cell.length_c   1.000
_cell.angle_alpha   90.00
_cell.angle_beta   90.00
_cell.angle_gamma   90.00
#
_symmetry.space_group_name_H-M   'P 1'
#
loop_
_entity.id
_entity.type
_entity.pdbx_description
1 polymer ?
#
loop_
_entity_poly.entity_id
_entity_poly.type
_entity_poly.pdbx_seq_one_letter_code
_entity_poly.pdbx_strand_id
1 'polypeptide(L)'
;MSTLQPQTAPLRDSTMVQILYLGVEGVLFECRYASERHPRWQHQTPPTTPLPLLEAISRLVAGQRELAIVLNSRMVSDYGYRTIVNLLPDSIAALTIGATSPGNRLHRHDAMLSRVDLLRADIRRRCPAHLVMVDASSFAIPYEYLDVAVHVAPIQARAAAAIADQILHLLMPNARPESNGIGVPASRSSPRSV
;
A
#
# COMPACT_ATOMS: atom_id res chain seq x y z
N MET A 1 -2.84 30.72 -48.49
CA MET A 1 -1.80 30.02 -47.71
C MET A 1 -2.20 30.08 -46.25
N SER A 2 -2.91 29.05 -45.77
CA SER A 2 -3.43 29.01 -44.40
C SER A 2 -2.38 28.45 -43.46
N THR A 3 -1.89 29.30 -42.57
CA THR A 3 -1.02 28.94 -41.45
C THR A 3 -1.80 28.12 -40.42
N LEU A 4 -1.51 26.83 -40.35
CA LEU A 4 -1.97 25.93 -39.30
C LEU A 4 -1.26 26.29 -37.98
N GLN A 5 -2.02 26.75 -37.00
CA GLN A 5 -1.52 26.91 -35.63
C GLN A 5 -1.33 25.52 -34.98
N PRO A 6 -0.21 25.28 -34.28
CA PRO A 6 -0.02 24.06 -33.52
C PRO A 6 -0.91 24.08 -32.28
N GLN A 7 -1.85 23.14 -32.20
CA GLN A 7 -2.58 22.85 -30.96
C GLN A 7 -1.59 22.32 -29.92
N THR A 8 -1.19 23.17 -28.98
CA THR A 8 -0.58 22.74 -27.72
C THR A 8 -1.60 21.91 -26.96
N ALA A 9 -1.43 20.59 -26.99
CA ALA A 9 -2.19 19.67 -26.17
C ALA A 9 -2.02 20.06 -24.69
N PRO A 10 -3.10 20.03 -23.88
CA PRO A 10 -3.00 20.28 -22.46
C PRO A 10 -2.07 19.20 -21.87
N LEU A 11 -0.99 19.66 -21.23
CA LEU A 11 -0.17 18.86 -20.34
C LEU A 11 -1.14 18.22 -19.34
N ARG A 12 -1.38 16.92 -19.48
CA ARG A 12 -2.10 16.16 -18.47
C ARG A 12 -1.33 16.39 -17.18
N ASP A 13 -1.99 17.02 -16.20
CA ASP A 13 -1.55 17.00 -14.82
C ASP A 13 -1.12 15.57 -14.55
N SER A 14 0.18 15.38 -14.29
CA SER A 14 0.69 14.11 -13.83
C SER A 14 0.14 13.95 -12.44
N THR A 15 -1.12 13.49 -12.36
CA THR A 15 -1.79 13.09 -11.13
C THR A 15 -0.79 12.22 -10.39
N MET A 16 -0.28 12.74 -9.27
CA MET A 16 0.79 12.12 -8.53
C MET A 16 0.26 10.82 -7.94
N VAL A 17 0.50 9.71 -8.65
CA VAL A 17 -0.08 8.42 -8.29
C VAL A 17 0.51 7.98 -6.96
N GLN A 18 -0.39 7.84 -5.98
CA GLN A 18 -0.06 7.26 -4.68
C GLN A 18 -0.05 5.74 -4.80
N ILE A 19 0.96 5.07 -4.24
CA ILE A 19 1.05 3.60 -4.28
C ILE A 19 1.01 3.00 -2.88
N LEU A 20 0.06 2.10 -2.66
CA LEU A 20 0.01 1.21 -1.49
C LEU A 20 0.63 -0.14 -1.86
N TYR A 21 1.77 -0.47 -1.26
CA TYR A 21 2.39 -1.78 -1.31
C TYR A 21 1.78 -2.68 -0.23
N LEU A 22 0.94 -3.63 -0.64
CA LEU A 22 0.12 -4.42 0.25
C LEU A 22 0.61 -5.87 0.33
N GLY A 23 1.17 -6.24 1.48
CA GLY A 23 1.33 -7.64 1.88
C GLY A 23 -0.04 -8.29 2.04
N VAL A 24 -0.17 -9.55 1.64
CA VAL A 24 -1.46 -10.27 1.64
C VAL A 24 -1.51 -11.24 2.82
N GLU A 25 -0.43 -11.99 3.02
CA GLU A 25 -0.26 -12.95 4.10
C GLU A 25 -0.08 -12.25 5.44
N GLY A 26 -0.88 -12.62 6.43
CA GLY A 26 -0.86 -12.02 7.78
C GLY A 26 -1.49 -10.63 7.85
N VAL A 27 -1.85 -10.02 6.71
CA VAL A 27 -2.54 -8.73 6.63
C VAL A 27 -4.01 -8.94 6.27
N LEU A 28 -4.27 -9.55 5.10
CA LEU A 28 -5.62 -9.79 4.58
C LEU A 28 -6.12 -11.20 4.89
N PHE A 29 -5.22 -12.18 4.85
CA PHE A 29 -5.53 -13.59 5.11
C PHE A 29 -4.54 -14.17 6.11
N GLU A 30 -4.97 -15.15 6.90
CA GLU A 30 -4.09 -15.87 7.82
C GLU A 30 -2.87 -16.42 7.09
N CYS A 31 -1.68 -16.13 7.60
CA CYS A 31 -0.45 -16.71 7.09
C CYS A 31 -0.33 -18.15 7.60
N ARG A 32 -0.78 -19.11 6.79
CA ARG A 32 -0.41 -20.52 6.99
C ARG A 32 0.88 -20.75 6.25
N TYR A 33 2.01 -20.59 6.93
CA TYR A 33 3.26 -21.14 6.43
C TYR A 33 3.04 -22.64 6.26
N ALA A 34 2.90 -23.08 5.02
CA ALA A 34 3.01 -24.48 4.70
C ALA A 34 4.45 -24.88 5.08
N SER A 35 4.62 -25.38 6.31
CA SER A 35 5.86 -26.00 6.78
C SER A 35 6.26 -27.18 5.89
N GLU A 36 5.43 -27.55 4.93
CA GLU A 36 5.65 -28.62 3.99
C GLU A 36 5.71 -28.02 2.60
N ARG A 37 6.92 -27.95 2.04
CA ARG A 37 7.18 -27.73 0.61
C ARG A 37 6.47 -28.80 -0.21
N HIS A 38 5.16 -28.66 -0.41
CA HIS A 38 4.39 -29.58 -1.24
C HIS A 38 4.38 -29.02 -2.66
N PRO A 39 5.09 -29.65 -3.61
CA PRO A 39 5.23 -29.14 -4.99
C PRO A 39 3.91 -29.13 -5.80
N ARG A 40 2.78 -29.53 -5.21
CA ARG A 40 1.48 -29.71 -5.90
C ARG A 40 0.50 -28.54 -5.75
N TRP A 41 0.88 -27.44 -5.09
CA TRP A 41 -0.05 -26.36 -4.75
C TRP A 41 -0.39 -25.43 -5.93
N GLN A 42 0.28 -25.60 -7.07
CA GLN A 42 0.11 -24.79 -8.29
C GLN A 42 -1.31 -24.83 -8.90
N HIS A 43 -2.17 -25.76 -8.44
CA HIS A 43 -3.55 -25.92 -8.93
C HIS A 43 -4.60 -25.87 -7.83
N GLN A 44 -4.22 -25.56 -6.59
CA GLN A 44 -5.18 -25.48 -5.49
C GLN A 44 -5.51 -24.03 -5.18
N THR A 45 -6.78 -23.76 -4.86
CA THR A 45 -7.18 -22.48 -4.30
C THR A 45 -6.41 -22.28 -2.99
N PRO A 46 -5.75 -21.12 -2.79
CA PRO A 46 -5.04 -20.87 -1.54
C PRO A 46 -6.02 -20.92 -0.35
N PRO A 47 -5.63 -21.53 0.77
CA PRO A 47 -6.42 -21.47 1.99
C PRO A 47 -6.48 -20.01 2.45
N THR A 48 -7.68 -19.42 2.42
CA THR A 48 -7.90 -17.99 2.70
C THR A 48 -8.86 -17.84 3.87
N THR A 49 -8.32 -17.82 5.08
CA THR A 49 -9.10 -17.36 6.25
C THR A 49 -8.94 -15.84 6.33
N PRO A 50 -10.00 -15.05 6.05
CA PRO A 50 -9.90 -13.60 6.04
C PRO A 50 -9.62 -13.05 7.44
N LEU A 51 -8.77 -12.03 7.51
CA LEU A 51 -8.46 -11.30 8.72
C LEU A 51 -9.32 -10.04 8.85
N PRO A 52 -9.57 -9.52 10.07
CA PRO A 52 -10.40 -8.32 10.28
C PRO A 52 -9.93 -7.08 9.50
N LEU A 53 -8.64 -6.99 9.19
CA LEU A 53 -8.06 -5.87 8.46
C LEU A 53 -8.47 -5.85 6.98
N LEU A 54 -8.91 -6.98 6.42
CA LEU A 54 -9.44 -7.05 5.05
C LEU A 54 -10.59 -6.08 4.85
N GLU A 55 -11.60 -6.13 5.73
CA GLU A 55 -12.77 -5.26 5.63
C GLU A 55 -12.41 -3.78 5.85
N ALA A 56 -11.50 -3.51 6.80
CA ALA A 56 -11.06 -2.15 7.09
C ALA A 56 -10.30 -1.53 5.90
N ILE A 57 -9.37 -2.26 5.29
CA ILE A 57 -8.65 -1.81 4.08
C ILE A 57 -9.63 -1.65 2.92
N SER A 58 -10.55 -2.61 2.70
CA SER A 58 -11.54 -2.52 1.63
C SER A 58 -12.39 -1.25 1.71
N ARG A 59 -12.81 -0.84 2.93
CA ARG A 59 -13.52 0.42 3.14
C ARG A 59 -12.64 1.64 2.89
N LEU A 60 -11.42 1.62 3.42
CA LEU A 60 -10.47 2.72 3.30
C LEU A 60 -10.15 3.03 1.83
N VAL A 61 -9.94 2.01 1.01
CA VAL A 61 -9.55 2.21 -0.41
C VAL A 61 -10.73 2.50 -1.33
N ALA A 62 -11.96 2.14 -0.96
CA ALA A 62 -13.14 2.34 -1.81
C ALA A 62 -13.41 3.81 -2.19
N GLY A 63 -12.91 4.76 -1.39
CA GLY A 63 -13.03 6.20 -1.65
C GLY A 63 -11.83 6.84 -2.37
N GLN A 64 -10.76 6.11 -2.64
CA GLN A 64 -9.48 6.68 -3.09
C GLN A 64 -9.29 6.54 -4.60
N ARG A 65 -9.52 7.62 -5.35
CA ARG A 65 -9.41 7.62 -6.83
C ARG A 65 -7.98 7.69 -7.36
N GLU A 66 -7.06 8.21 -6.56
CA GLU A 66 -5.65 8.43 -6.95
C GLU A 66 -4.71 7.37 -6.35
N LEU A 67 -5.28 6.36 -5.70
CA LEU A 67 -4.56 5.27 -5.07
C LEU A 67 -4.41 4.09 -6.03
N ALA A 68 -3.19 3.62 -6.20
CA ALA A 68 -2.90 2.35 -6.84
C ALA A 68 -2.35 1.34 -5.82
N ILE A 69 -2.68 0.06 -5.99
CA ILE A 69 -2.25 -1.02 -5.10
C ILE A 69 -1.27 -1.93 -5.83
N VAL A 70 -0.16 -2.25 -5.19
CA VAL A 70 0.80 -3.26 -5.66
C VAL A 70 0.92 -4.36 -4.60
N LEU A 71 0.70 -5.61 -5.00
CA LEU A 71 0.78 -6.74 -4.08
C LEU A 71 2.24 -7.08 -3.76
N ASN A 72 2.60 -7.09 -2.48
CA ASN A 72 3.91 -7.52 -1.97
C ASN A 72 3.81 -8.89 -1.28
N SER A 73 3.49 -9.92 -2.05
CA SER A 73 3.08 -11.22 -1.52
C SER A 73 3.85 -12.38 -2.16
N ARG A 74 4.19 -13.39 -1.37
CA ARG A 74 4.75 -14.66 -1.87
C ARG A 74 3.66 -15.53 -2.49
N MET A 75 2.40 -15.39 -2.03
CA MET A 75 1.26 -16.09 -2.64
C MET A 75 1.13 -15.81 -4.15
N VAL A 76 1.61 -14.67 -4.65
CA VAL A 76 1.63 -14.38 -6.09
C VAL A 76 2.56 -15.33 -6.85
N SER A 77 3.69 -15.71 -6.27
CA SER A 77 4.62 -16.68 -6.85
C SER A 77 4.17 -18.13 -6.67
N ASP A 78 3.40 -18.41 -5.63
CA ASP A 78 2.93 -19.78 -5.34
C ASP A 78 1.65 -20.12 -6.15
N TYR A 79 0.70 -19.18 -6.23
CA TYR A 79 -0.63 -19.42 -6.80
C TYR A 79 -0.92 -18.58 -8.06
N GLY A 80 -0.06 -17.62 -8.39
CA GLY A 80 -0.20 -16.75 -9.54
C GLY A 80 -1.00 -15.48 -9.25
N TYR A 81 -0.59 -14.37 -9.88
CA TYR A 81 -1.18 -13.03 -9.73
C TYR A 81 -2.71 -13.00 -9.88
N ARG A 82 -3.25 -13.59 -10.97
CA ARG A 82 -4.69 -13.58 -11.25
C ARG A 82 -5.49 -14.29 -10.15
N THR A 83 -4.98 -15.42 -9.66
CA THR A 83 -5.61 -16.17 -8.57
C THR A 83 -5.71 -15.31 -7.32
N ILE A 84 -4.64 -14.59 -6.97
CA ILE A 84 -4.62 -13.73 -5.79
C ILE A 84 -5.56 -12.54 -5.95
N VAL A 85 -5.56 -11.85 -7.09
CA VAL A 85 -6.47 -10.72 -7.34
C VAL A 85 -7.93 -11.16 -7.26
N ASN A 86 -8.29 -12.34 -7.76
CA ASN A 86 -9.66 -12.87 -7.72
C ASN A 86 -10.15 -13.22 -6.31
N LEU A 87 -9.26 -13.24 -5.30
CA LEU A 87 -9.63 -13.46 -3.89
C LEU A 87 -9.85 -12.14 -3.15
N LEU A 88 -9.43 -11.02 -3.74
CA LEU A 88 -9.56 -9.71 -3.12
C LEU A 88 -10.97 -9.16 -3.34
N PRO A 89 -11.53 -8.43 -2.37
CA PRO A 89 -12.73 -7.63 -2.59
C PRO A 89 -12.56 -6.67 -3.76
N ASP A 90 -13.65 -6.42 -4.49
CA ASP A 90 -13.65 -5.60 -5.71
C ASP A 90 -12.98 -4.24 -5.52
N SER A 91 -13.13 -3.60 -4.36
CA SER A 91 -12.51 -2.31 -4.06
C SER A 91 -10.98 -2.34 -4.06
N ILE A 92 -10.39 -3.46 -3.63
CA ILE A 92 -8.93 -3.66 -3.66
C ILE A 92 -8.52 -4.14 -5.05
N ALA A 93 -9.25 -5.09 -5.63
CA ALA A 93 -8.95 -5.67 -6.93
C ALA A 93 -8.93 -4.60 -8.05
N ALA A 94 -9.91 -3.70 -8.07
CA ALA A 94 -10.02 -2.63 -9.07
C ALA A 94 -8.85 -1.63 -9.03
N LEU A 95 -8.25 -1.42 -7.87
CA LEU A 95 -7.10 -0.52 -7.69
C LEU A 95 -5.76 -1.25 -7.82
N THR A 96 -5.76 -2.58 -7.95
CA THR A 96 -4.53 -3.38 -8.02
C THR A 96 -3.89 -3.30 -9.42
N ILE A 97 -2.70 -2.74 -9.50
CA ILE A 97 -1.97 -2.51 -10.76
C ILE A 97 -0.79 -3.47 -10.99
N GLY A 98 -0.55 -4.40 -10.06
CA GLY A 98 0.48 -5.42 -10.21
C GLY A 98 0.95 -6.03 -8.90
N ALA A 99 2.09 -6.72 -8.96
CA ALA A 99 2.75 -7.32 -7.82
C ALA A 99 4.28 -7.12 -7.92
N THR A 100 4.97 -7.16 -6.78
CA THR A 100 6.44 -7.11 -6.70
C THR A 100 7.04 -8.46 -7.09
N SER A 101 6.44 -9.55 -6.62
CA SER A 101 6.85 -10.91 -6.94
C SER A 101 6.39 -11.29 -8.35
N PRO A 102 7.25 -11.90 -9.18
CA PRO A 102 6.80 -12.44 -10.44
C PRO A 102 5.90 -13.65 -10.21
N GLY A 103 4.83 -13.73 -10.99
CA GLY A 103 3.95 -14.90 -10.99
C GLY A 103 4.61 -16.13 -11.64
N ASN A 104 3.87 -17.23 -11.70
CA ASN A 104 4.30 -18.57 -12.14
C ASN A 104 4.89 -18.66 -13.57
N ARG A 105 4.95 -17.55 -14.32
CA ARG A 105 5.57 -17.49 -15.65
C ARG A 105 7.10 -17.45 -15.60
N LEU A 106 7.70 -17.15 -14.45
CA LEU A 106 9.15 -17.00 -14.29
C LEU A 106 9.77 -18.16 -13.52
N HIS A 107 9.64 -19.38 -14.05
CA HIS A 107 10.22 -20.60 -13.46
C HIS A 107 11.75 -20.69 -13.52
N ARG A 108 12.51 -19.65 -13.93
CA ARG A 108 13.94 -19.81 -14.25
C ARG A 108 14.96 -18.82 -13.68
N HIS A 109 14.58 -17.71 -13.04
CA HIS A 109 15.59 -16.74 -12.59
C HIS A 109 15.41 -16.12 -11.19
N ASP A 110 14.32 -16.37 -10.50
CA ASP A 110 13.95 -15.57 -9.33
C ASP A 110 14.39 -16.14 -7.97
N ALA A 111 15.06 -17.29 -7.95
CA ALA A 111 15.50 -17.94 -6.71
C ALA A 111 16.59 -17.16 -5.93
N MET A 112 17.13 -16.07 -6.48
CA MET A 112 18.21 -15.31 -5.87
C MET A 112 17.80 -13.99 -5.22
N LEU A 113 16.64 -13.42 -5.55
CA LEU A 113 16.25 -12.11 -5.00
C LEU A 113 15.29 -12.29 -3.82
N SER A 114 15.60 -11.58 -2.73
CA SER A 114 14.73 -11.54 -1.57
C SER A 114 13.48 -10.70 -1.87
N ARG A 115 12.37 -10.91 -1.14
CA ARG A 115 11.13 -10.12 -1.31
C ARG A 115 11.39 -8.62 -1.12
N VAL A 116 12.29 -8.27 -0.20
CA VAL A 116 12.67 -6.87 0.05
C VAL A 116 13.43 -6.26 -1.12
N ASP A 117 14.28 -7.04 -1.82
CA ASP A 117 15.00 -6.55 -3.00
C ASP A 117 14.08 -6.39 -4.22
N LEU A 118 13.14 -7.32 -4.41
CA LEU A 118 12.09 -7.19 -5.43
C LEU A 118 11.25 -5.94 -5.20
N LEU A 119 10.86 -5.67 -3.94
CA LEU A 119 10.13 -4.46 -3.57
C LEU A 119 10.94 -3.20 -3.85
N ARG A 120 12.22 -3.13 -3.46
CA ARG A 120 13.11 -1.99 -3.78
C ARG A 120 13.20 -1.75 -5.29
N ALA A 121 13.37 -2.80 -6.07
CA ALA A 121 13.45 -2.71 -7.52
C ALA A 121 12.14 -2.17 -8.11
N ASP A 122 11.00 -2.64 -7.62
CA ASP A 122 9.69 -2.17 -8.09
C ASP A 122 9.44 -0.70 -7.73
N ILE A 123 9.78 -0.26 -6.52
CA ILE A 123 9.65 1.14 -6.10
C ILE A 123 10.50 2.06 -6.99
N ARG A 124 11.76 1.72 -7.23
CA ARG A 124 12.65 2.50 -8.10
C ARG A 124 12.11 2.59 -9.53
N ARG A 125 11.53 1.48 -10.03
CA ARG A 125 10.97 1.40 -11.37
C ARG A 125 9.70 2.24 -11.51
N ARG A 126 8.83 2.24 -10.49
CA ARG A 126 7.55 2.98 -10.52
C ARG A 126 7.70 4.45 -10.12
N CYS A 127 8.72 4.77 -9.33
CA CYS A 127 9.01 6.11 -8.80
C CYS A 127 7.74 6.81 -8.27
N PRO A 128 7.02 6.21 -7.30
CA PRO A 128 5.79 6.79 -6.79
C PRO A 128 6.06 8.15 -6.14
N ALA A 129 5.14 9.11 -6.37
CA ALA A 129 5.22 10.41 -5.72
C ALA A 129 4.99 10.31 -4.20
N HIS A 130 4.12 9.38 -3.81
CA HIS A 130 3.87 9.01 -2.42
C HIS A 130 3.66 7.51 -2.32
N LEU A 131 4.24 6.88 -1.31
CA LEU A 131 4.09 5.44 -1.09
C LEU A 131 3.75 5.13 0.35
N VAL A 132 3.01 4.04 0.54
CA VAL A 132 2.73 3.44 1.84
C VAL A 132 2.95 1.94 1.73
N MET A 133 3.55 1.33 2.76
CA MET A 133 3.74 -0.13 2.82
C MET A 133 2.94 -0.71 3.97
N VAL A 134 2.30 -1.85 3.75
CA VAL A 134 1.59 -2.59 4.81
C VAL A 134 1.96 -4.05 4.70
N ASP A 135 2.62 -4.59 5.71
CA ASP A 135 3.07 -5.99 5.68
C ASP A 135 3.11 -6.58 7.10
N ALA A 136 2.82 -7.87 7.22
CA ALA A 136 2.92 -8.60 8.48
C ALA A 136 4.34 -9.14 8.74
N SER A 137 5.22 -9.12 7.74
CA SER A 137 6.62 -9.53 7.86
C SER A 137 7.54 -8.32 7.86
N SER A 138 8.20 -8.07 8.98
CA SER A 138 9.23 -7.02 9.09
C SER A 138 10.37 -7.19 8.08
N PHE A 139 10.72 -8.43 7.71
CA PHE A 139 11.76 -8.73 6.72
C PHE A 139 11.39 -8.36 5.28
N ALA A 140 10.14 -8.03 5.03
CA ALA A 140 9.67 -7.59 3.72
C ALA A 140 9.64 -6.07 3.55
N ILE A 141 9.84 -5.33 4.65
CA ILE A 141 9.87 -3.89 4.67
C ILE A 141 11.34 -3.46 4.62
N PRO A 142 11.79 -2.75 3.57
CA PRO A 142 13.14 -2.22 3.53
C PRO A 142 13.31 -1.17 4.63
N TYR A 143 14.45 -1.18 5.33
CA TYR A 143 14.68 -0.31 6.48
C TYR A 143 14.59 1.19 6.14
N GLU A 144 14.88 1.55 4.88
CA GLU A 144 14.83 2.92 4.39
C GLU A 144 13.40 3.47 4.21
N TYR A 145 12.36 2.63 4.36
CA TYR A 145 10.95 3.00 4.21
C TYR A 145 10.13 2.76 5.49
N LEU A 146 10.78 2.63 6.65
CA LEU A 146 10.09 2.36 7.92
C LEU A 146 9.13 3.48 8.34
N ASP A 147 9.41 4.72 7.95
CA ASP A 147 8.59 5.91 8.20
C ASP A 147 7.27 5.93 7.42
N VAL A 148 7.23 5.21 6.30
CA VAL A 148 6.06 5.07 5.43
C VAL A 148 5.49 3.66 5.44
N ALA A 149 5.83 2.85 6.44
CA ALA A 149 5.41 1.46 6.57
C ALA A 149 4.58 1.21 7.83
N VAL A 150 3.59 0.34 7.70
CA VAL A 150 2.77 -0.19 8.80
C VAL A 150 3.06 -1.68 8.91
N HIS A 151 3.72 -2.06 10.00
CA HIS A 151 3.96 -3.47 10.32
C HIS A 151 2.77 -4.05 11.08
N VAL A 152 2.12 -5.05 10.50
CA VAL A 152 0.93 -5.70 11.07
C VAL A 152 1.35 -6.86 11.97
N ALA A 153 1.30 -6.64 13.28
CA ALA A 153 1.57 -7.71 14.24
C ALA A 153 0.41 -8.74 14.27
N PRO A 154 0.70 -10.04 14.42
CA PRO A 154 -0.35 -11.04 14.57
C PRO A 154 -1.18 -10.83 15.86
N ILE A 155 -2.50 -11.08 15.77
CA ILE A 155 -3.38 -11.55 16.86
C ILE A 155 -4.11 -10.51 17.73
N GLN A 156 -4.58 -9.36 17.22
CA GLN A 156 -5.71 -8.68 17.90
C GLN A 156 -6.71 -8.04 16.93
N ALA A 157 -7.96 -8.53 16.91
CA ALA A 157 -9.04 -7.93 16.14
C ALA A 157 -9.30 -6.45 16.51
N ARG A 158 -9.03 -6.07 17.77
CA ARG A 158 -9.12 -4.68 18.25
C ARG A 158 -8.06 -3.75 17.62
N ALA A 159 -6.97 -4.29 17.08
CA ALA A 159 -5.93 -3.49 16.45
C ALA A 159 -6.25 -3.11 14.99
N ALA A 160 -7.22 -3.77 14.34
CA ALA A 160 -7.51 -3.55 12.92
C ALA A 160 -7.94 -2.10 12.61
N ALA A 161 -8.74 -1.48 13.48
CA ALA A 161 -9.14 -0.08 13.35
C ALA A 161 -7.93 0.86 13.49
N ALA A 162 -7.12 0.67 14.54
CA ALA A 162 -5.92 1.48 14.75
C ALA A 162 -4.90 1.35 13.61
N ILE A 163 -4.73 0.15 13.05
CA ILE A 163 -3.89 -0.10 11.88
C ILE A 163 -4.47 0.62 10.65
N ALA A 164 -5.79 0.53 10.43
CA ALA A 164 -6.44 1.24 9.33
C ALA A 164 -6.29 2.77 9.46
N ASP A 165 -6.38 3.32 10.67
CA ASP A 165 -6.14 4.73 10.93
C ASP A 165 -4.68 5.13 10.65
N GLN A 166 -3.71 4.28 11.01
CA GLN A 166 -2.30 4.50 10.65
C GLN A 166 -2.08 4.50 9.14
N ILE A 167 -2.68 3.54 8.42
CA ILE A 167 -2.63 3.47 6.96
C ILE A 167 -3.23 4.75 6.36
N LEU A 168 -4.40 5.18 6.86
CA LEU A 168 -5.07 6.39 6.38
C LEU A 168 -4.22 7.65 6.62
N HIS A 169 -3.61 7.78 7.80
CA HIS A 169 -2.72 8.89 8.12
C HIS A 169 -1.54 8.98 7.16
N LEU A 170 -0.91 7.83 6.88
CA LEU A 170 0.19 7.78 5.91
C LEU A 170 -0.28 8.07 4.49
N LEU A 171 -1.51 7.70 4.12
CA LEU A 171 -2.06 8.02 2.80
C LEU A 171 -2.51 9.48 2.67
N MET A 172 -2.70 10.21 3.77
CA MET A 172 -3.14 11.61 3.77
C MET A 172 -2.14 12.56 4.45
N PRO A 173 -0.91 12.71 3.94
CA PRO A 173 0.11 13.56 4.57
C PRO A 173 -0.27 15.05 4.63
N ASN A 174 -1.24 15.48 3.81
CA ASN A 174 -1.68 16.88 3.68
C ASN A 174 -2.97 17.22 4.43
N ALA A 175 -3.55 16.30 5.22
CA ALA A 175 -4.61 16.66 6.16
C ALA A 175 -3.98 17.43 7.33
N ARG A 176 -3.52 18.66 7.07
CA ARG A 176 -3.13 19.61 8.12
C ARG A 176 -4.34 19.67 9.08
N PRO A 177 -4.16 19.46 10.39
CA PRO A 177 -5.17 19.94 11.32
C PRO A 177 -5.28 21.42 11.02
N GLU A 178 -6.45 21.88 10.57
CA GLU A 178 -6.73 23.31 10.58
C GLU A 178 -6.47 23.77 12.00
N SER A 179 -5.34 24.45 12.20
CA SER A 179 -5.03 25.12 13.44
C SER A 179 -6.14 26.14 13.60
N ASN A 180 -7.19 25.74 14.35
CA ASN A 180 -8.24 26.64 14.78
C ASN A 180 -7.50 27.82 15.41
N GLY A 181 -7.51 28.93 14.69
CA GLY A 181 -6.90 30.18 15.11
C GLY A 181 -7.66 30.67 16.32
N ILE A 182 -7.32 30.16 17.50
CA ILE A 182 -7.63 30.80 18.75
C ILE A 182 -6.70 32.01 18.77
N GLY A 183 -7.21 33.11 18.22
CA GLY A 183 -6.65 34.43 18.39
C GLY A 183 -6.49 34.68 19.87
N VAL A 184 -5.27 34.57 20.37
CA VAL A 184 -4.90 35.10 21.67
C VAL A 184 -4.86 36.61 21.50
N PRO A 185 -5.80 37.39 22.09
CA PRO A 185 -5.70 38.83 22.02
C PRO A 185 -4.44 39.26 22.77
N ALA A 186 -3.60 40.02 22.06
CA ALA A 186 -2.42 40.67 22.60
C ALA A 186 -2.82 41.51 23.83
N SER A 187 -2.42 41.05 25.01
CA SER A 187 -2.58 41.82 26.25
C SER A 187 -1.64 43.01 26.18
N ARG A 188 -2.23 44.20 25.99
CA ARG A 188 -1.53 45.47 25.99
C ARG A 188 -0.85 45.68 27.33
N SER A 189 0.43 46.04 27.24
CA SER A 189 1.23 46.66 28.28
C SER A 189 0.55 47.90 28.85
N SER A 190 0.63 48.07 30.17
CA SER A 190 0.53 49.37 30.83
C SER A 190 1.67 49.49 31.83
N PRO A 191 2.58 50.46 31.66
CA PRO A 191 3.46 50.89 32.74
C PRO A 191 2.74 51.98 33.54
N ARG A 192 2.67 51.83 34.86
CA ARG A 192 2.44 52.97 35.75
C ARG A 192 3.51 52.97 36.83
N SER A 193 4.41 53.94 36.68
CA SER A 193 5.22 54.54 37.73
C SER A 193 4.32 55.03 38.86
N VAL A 194 4.66 54.75 40.12
CA VAL A 194 5.37 55.61 41.09
C VAL A 194 5.87 54.71 42.22
#